data_AF-A0A4P6XT88-F1
#
_entry.id   AF-A0A4P6XT88-F1
#
_cell.length_a   1.000
_cell.length_b   1.000
_cell.length_c   1.000
_cell.angle_alpha   90.00
_cell.angle_beta   90.00
_cell.angle_gamma   90.00
#
_symmetry.space_group_name_H-M   'P 1'
#
loop_
_entity.id
_entity.type
_entity.pdbx_description
1 polymer ?
#
loop_
_entity_poly.entity_id
_entity_poly.type
_entity_poly.pdbx_seq_one_letter_code
_entity_poly.pdbx_strand_id
1 'polypeptide(L)'
;MSTWRKKHRRPPPEDKETIHFEPRRDPGKKTHILVKVSYDRTEDVQRYFRWNFLTPQDVVEKWRSPEIVGTKTKRHVTHVSLVLGQENVPPKTASQACWEDHFLVVQDQLKFWMEWIQNIEVGVYKPDQEHDNAEYNTFLEELKNEQDVTATELIQIVKYRPNAPAHKQFNMSCEVVRAPNFCHLCRTVAHPLALCEAKGCTVCGSRNHPHYKCAKKCTCKTRPLHLASECPLKSGWTASKQEVSLRRLQKGQRQEVVAAPRLESPKTFFGEQQDGESGDKKMGSETLILDADDGIGDVELNLRDFHLTRK
;
A
#
# COMPACT_ATOMS: atom_id res chain seq x y z
N MET A 1 12.02 36.60 -45.63
CA MET A 1 11.89 35.14 -45.39
C MET A 1 12.20 34.87 -43.92
N SER A 2 11.20 34.98 -43.05
CA SER A 2 11.37 35.08 -41.59
C SER A 2 10.89 33.82 -40.84
N THR A 3 11.82 33.27 -40.06
CA THR A 3 11.67 32.58 -38.78
C THR A 3 10.26 32.52 -38.15
N TRP A 4 9.55 31.39 -38.29
CA TRP A 4 8.29 31.10 -37.57
C TRP A 4 8.13 29.61 -37.21
N ARG A 5 9.21 28.95 -36.75
CA ARG A 5 9.13 27.59 -36.16
C ARG A 5 9.93 27.51 -34.87
N LYS A 6 9.40 28.08 -33.80
CA LYS A 6 9.75 27.80 -32.39
C LYS A 6 8.71 28.54 -31.52
N LYS A 7 8.15 27.85 -30.51
CA LYS A 7 6.90 28.13 -29.75
C LYS A 7 5.76 27.36 -30.43
N HIS A 8 5.34 26.17 -29.99
CA HIS A 8 4.89 25.82 -28.65
C HIS A 8 5.24 24.35 -28.35
N ARG A 9 6.22 24.10 -27.48
CA ARG A 9 6.24 22.84 -26.71
C ARG A 9 5.62 23.19 -25.36
N ARG A 10 4.50 22.55 -25.01
CA ARG A 10 3.98 22.58 -23.65
C ARG A 10 5.08 22.03 -22.73
N PRO A 11 5.41 22.70 -21.61
CA PRO A 11 6.24 22.08 -20.60
C PRO A 11 5.54 20.81 -20.08
N PRO A 12 6.30 19.77 -19.69
CA PRO A 12 5.70 18.60 -19.04
C PRO A 12 4.92 19.08 -17.80
N PRO A 13 3.77 18.48 -17.49
CA PRO A 13 3.01 18.84 -16.30
C PRO A 13 3.91 18.69 -15.08
N GLU A 14 4.12 19.78 -14.35
CA GLU A 14 4.64 19.68 -13.00
C GLU A 14 3.52 19.05 -12.16
N ASP A 15 3.74 17.83 -11.68
CA ASP A 15 2.87 17.14 -10.71
C ASP A 15 2.80 17.96 -9.40
N LYS A 16 2.03 19.05 -9.42
CA LYS A 16 1.71 19.90 -8.26
C LYS A 16 0.21 19.97 -7.99
N GLU A 17 -0.58 19.12 -8.64
CA GLU A 17 -1.98 18.91 -8.26
C GLU A 17 -2.06 17.85 -7.17
N THR A 18 -1.75 18.27 -5.95
CA THR A 18 -2.36 17.65 -4.77
C THR A 18 -3.85 17.99 -4.81
N ILE A 19 -4.63 17.11 -5.41
CA ILE A 19 -6.08 17.06 -5.19
C ILE A 19 -6.27 16.79 -3.69
N HIS A 20 -6.58 17.86 -2.95
CA HIS A 20 -6.91 17.77 -1.53
C HIS A 20 -8.32 17.19 -1.39
N PHE A 21 -8.42 15.86 -1.39
CA PHE A 21 -9.52 15.21 -0.69
C PHE A 21 -9.26 15.40 0.80
N GLU A 22 -10.03 16.25 1.47
CA GLU A 22 -10.02 16.30 2.93
C GLU A 22 -10.68 15.00 3.46
N PRO A 23 -9.93 14.09 4.10
CA PRO A 23 -10.54 12.94 4.74
C PRO A 23 -11.44 13.44 5.87
N ARG A 24 -12.70 13.01 5.83
CA ARG A 24 -13.73 13.26 6.86
C ARG A 24 -13.40 12.48 8.15
N ARG A 25 -12.34 12.87 8.85
CA ARG A 25 -12.04 12.53 10.26
C ARG A 25 -11.27 13.68 10.92
N ASP A 26 -11.84 14.21 11.99
CA ASP A 26 -11.21 15.18 12.90
C ASP A 26 -9.85 14.68 13.46
N PRO A 27 -8.96 15.60 13.89
CA PRO A 27 -7.51 15.45 13.89
C PRO A 27 -6.99 14.61 15.05
N GLY A 28 -7.16 13.30 14.94
CA GLY A 28 -6.26 12.35 15.60
C GLY A 28 -4.90 12.38 14.91
N LYS A 29 -3.81 12.45 15.69
CA LYS A 29 -2.41 12.52 15.21
C LYS A 29 -2.21 11.71 13.91
N LYS A 30 -2.01 12.42 12.80
CA LYS A 30 -1.62 11.83 11.51
C LYS A 30 -0.48 10.84 11.76
N THR A 31 -0.69 9.58 11.42
CA THR A 31 0.34 8.56 11.70
C THR A 31 1.34 8.55 10.57
N HIS A 32 2.51 9.13 10.84
CA HIS A 32 3.61 9.15 9.88
C HIS A 32 4.38 7.84 9.93
N ILE A 33 4.58 7.23 8.76
CA ILE A 33 5.41 6.04 8.59
C ILE A 33 6.43 6.26 7.48
N LEU A 34 7.54 5.53 7.57
CA LEU A 34 8.54 5.42 6.53
C LEU A 34 8.51 4.00 5.99
N VAL A 35 8.34 3.87 4.68
CA VAL A 35 8.40 2.60 3.97
C VAL A 35 9.55 2.59 2.98
N LYS A 36 10.09 1.41 2.72
CA LYS A 36 11.05 1.10 1.67
C LYS A 36 10.30 0.38 0.56
N VAL A 37 10.28 0.99 -0.62
CA VAL A 37 9.67 0.44 -1.82
C VAL A 37 10.79 -0.06 -2.72
N SER A 38 10.72 -1.32 -3.13
CA SER A 38 11.68 -1.91 -4.05
C SER A 38 10.95 -2.35 -5.31
N TYR A 39 11.45 -1.96 -6.48
CA TYR A 39 10.76 -2.16 -7.76
C TYR A 39 11.75 -2.33 -8.93
N ASP A 40 11.28 -2.85 -10.06
CA ASP A 40 12.07 -3.14 -11.26
C ASP A 40 11.92 -2.09 -12.37
N ARG A 41 10.78 -1.39 -12.46
CA ARG A 41 10.51 -0.36 -13.49
C ARG A 41 10.26 1.02 -12.88
N THR A 42 10.83 2.07 -13.48
CA THR A 42 10.71 3.45 -13.00
C THR A 42 9.45 4.17 -13.51
N GLU A 43 8.92 3.77 -14.65
CA GLU A 43 7.74 4.39 -15.26
C GLU A 43 6.48 4.16 -14.41
N ASP A 44 5.70 5.22 -14.19
CA ASP A 44 4.44 5.20 -13.42
C ASP A 44 4.50 4.54 -12.05
N VAL A 45 5.70 4.44 -11.45
CA VAL A 45 5.94 3.74 -10.19
C VAL A 45 5.10 4.31 -9.04
N GLN A 46 4.93 5.64 -8.99
CA GLN A 46 4.16 6.30 -7.94
C GLN A 46 2.66 6.00 -8.07
N ARG A 47 2.14 6.01 -9.30
CA ARG A 47 0.75 5.65 -9.60
C ARG A 47 0.47 4.19 -9.25
N TYR A 48 1.34 3.29 -9.70
CA TYR A 48 1.24 1.87 -9.36
C TYR A 48 1.24 1.67 -7.84
N PHE A 49 2.17 2.31 -7.13
CA PHE A 49 2.25 2.23 -5.68
C PHE A 49 0.98 2.75 -4.99
N ARG A 50 0.48 3.92 -5.40
CA ARG A 50 -0.73 4.53 -4.86
C ARG A 50 -1.91 3.57 -4.99
N TRP A 51 -2.20 3.07 -6.19
CA TRP A 51 -3.38 2.23 -6.41
C TRP A 51 -3.28 0.83 -5.81
N ASN A 52 -2.07 0.28 -5.67
CA ASN A 52 -1.92 -1.13 -5.28
C ASN A 52 -1.49 -1.34 -3.82
N PHE A 53 -0.98 -0.32 -3.13
CA PHE A 53 -0.45 -0.45 -1.76
C PHE A 53 -1.09 0.50 -0.77
N LEU A 54 -1.72 1.58 -1.24
CA LEU A 54 -2.34 2.59 -0.40
C LEU A 54 -3.85 2.51 -0.53
N THR A 55 -4.54 2.94 0.51
CA THR A 55 -5.97 3.25 0.39
C THR A 55 -6.16 4.69 -0.09
N PRO A 56 -7.35 5.05 -0.60
CA PRO A 56 -7.65 6.42 -1.00
C PRO A 56 -7.46 7.48 0.10
N GLN A 57 -7.42 7.07 1.37
CA GLN A 57 -7.24 7.95 2.54
C GLN A 57 -5.77 8.17 2.90
N ASP A 58 -4.86 7.35 2.39
CA ASP A 58 -3.43 7.44 2.69
C ASP A 58 -2.76 8.46 1.76
N VAL A 59 -1.81 9.22 2.29
CA VAL A 59 -1.13 10.31 1.56
C VAL A 59 0.37 10.06 1.48
N VAL A 60 0.92 10.22 0.28
CA VAL A 60 2.38 10.24 0.06
C VAL A 60 2.90 11.65 0.33
N GLU A 61 3.65 11.84 1.41
CA GLU A 61 4.27 13.15 1.72
C GLU A 61 5.56 13.37 0.93
N LYS A 62 6.37 12.32 0.81
CA LYS A 62 7.68 12.43 0.16
C LYS A 62 8.08 11.12 -0.49
N TRP A 63 8.40 11.18 -1.77
CA TRP A 63 9.03 10.10 -2.53
C TRP A 63 10.49 10.45 -2.78
N ARG A 64 11.44 9.74 -2.18
CA ARG A 64 12.86 10.02 -2.41
C ARG A 64 13.30 9.55 -3.81
N SER A 65 14.40 10.10 -4.30
CA SER A 65 15.00 9.60 -5.55
C SER A 65 15.42 8.13 -5.39
N PRO A 66 15.21 7.29 -6.41
CA PRO A 66 15.59 5.89 -6.36
C PRO A 66 17.10 5.72 -6.30
N GLU A 67 17.53 4.82 -5.43
CA GLU A 67 18.87 4.26 -5.46
C GLU A 67 18.84 2.99 -6.31
N ILE A 68 19.76 2.88 -7.27
CA ILE A 68 19.90 1.67 -8.10
C ILE A 68 20.72 0.66 -7.30
N VAL A 69 20.12 -0.47 -6.93
CA VAL A 69 20.76 -1.50 -6.11
C VAL A 69 21.10 -2.70 -7.00
N GLY A 70 22.40 -2.85 -7.25
CA GLY A 70 22.97 -3.97 -8.00
C GLY A 70 23.11 -3.68 -9.50
N THR A 71 24.28 -3.99 -10.06
CA THR A 71 24.59 -3.78 -11.48
C THR A 71 23.93 -4.81 -12.41
N LYS A 72 23.51 -5.98 -11.88
CA LYS A 72 22.97 -7.10 -12.68
C LYS A 72 21.44 -7.15 -12.74
N THR A 73 20.77 -6.77 -11.66
CA THR A 73 19.31 -6.67 -11.58
C THR A 73 19.02 -5.18 -11.43
N LYS A 74 18.48 -4.51 -12.45
CA LYS A 74 18.12 -3.08 -12.42
C LYS A 74 16.98 -2.85 -11.42
N ARG A 75 17.23 -3.07 -10.13
CA ARG A 75 16.27 -2.94 -9.06
C ARG A 75 16.48 -1.59 -8.40
N HIS A 76 15.40 -0.83 -8.33
CA HIS A 76 15.36 0.45 -7.69
C HIS A 76 14.84 0.28 -6.26
N VAL A 77 15.43 1.04 -5.35
CA VAL A 77 15.00 1.12 -3.96
C VAL A 77 14.76 2.59 -3.61
N THR A 78 13.57 2.86 -3.10
CA THR A 78 13.16 4.20 -2.70
C THR A 78 12.59 4.19 -1.30
N HIS A 79 12.88 5.22 -0.52
CA HIS A 79 12.21 5.48 0.74
C HIS A 79 11.04 6.46 0.53
N VAL A 80 9.88 6.09 1.03
CA VAL A 80 8.63 6.85 0.88
C VAL A 80 8.08 7.19 2.26
N SER A 81 7.86 8.48 2.51
CA SER A 81 7.20 8.98 3.71
C SER A 81 5.70 9.05 3.46
N LEU A 82 4.93 8.41 4.34
CA LEU A 82 3.48 8.30 4.22
C LEU A 82 2.80 8.86 5.47
N VAL A 83 1.64 9.47 5.27
CA VAL A 83 0.65 9.71 6.32
C VAL A 83 -0.49 8.72 6.11
N LEU A 84 -0.71 7.87 7.11
CA LEU A 84 -1.81 6.93 7.05
C LEU A 84 -3.14 7.61 7.42
N GLY A 85 -4.16 7.38 6.60
CA GLY A 85 -5.55 7.72 6.92
C GLY A 85 -6.24 6.64 7.78
N GLN A 86 -5.60 5.48 7.92
CA GLN A 86 -6.09 4.30 8.63
C GLN A 86 -5.03 3.69 9.54
N GLU A 87 -5.42 2.68 10.33
CA GLU A 87 -4.51 1.98 11.25
C GLU A 87 -3.70 0.87 10.58
N ASN A 88 -4.08 0.44 9.38
CA ASN A 88 -3.37 -0.62 8.66
C ASN A 88 -2.16 -0.04 7.94
N VAL A 89 -1.03 -0.76 8.00
CA VAL A 89 0.14 -0.38 7.18
C VAL A 89 0.00 -0.94 5.76
N PRO A 90 0.67 -0.34 4.76
CA PRO A 90 0.70 -0.87 3.41
C PRO A 90 1.10 -2.36 3.38
N PRO A 91 0.49 -3.16 2.48
CA PRO A 91 0.79 -4.57 2.32
C PRO A 91 2.21 -4.76 1.79
N LYS A 92 2.76 -5.97 1.91
CA LYS A 92 4.13 -6.26 1.43
C LYS A 92 4.21 -6.35 -0.10
N THR A 93 3.11 -6.76 -0.71
CA THR A 93 2.91 -6.99 -2.14
C THR A 93 1.66 -6.23 -2.57
N ALA A 94 1.54 -5.98 -3.87
CA ALA A 94 0.37 -5.34 -4.46
C ALA A 94 -0.93 -6.04 -4.01
N SER A 95 -1.91 -5.26 -3.59
CA SER A 95 -3.18 -5.73 -3.03
C SER A 95 -4.32 -5.45 -4.00
N GLN A 96 -5.05 -6.50 -4.36
CA GLN A 96 -6.27 -6.39 -5.16
C GLN A 96 -7.32 -5.54 -4.44
N ALA A 97 -7.42 -5.62 -3.12
CA ALA A 97 -8.39 -4.83 -2.35
C ALA A 97 -8.10 -3.32 -2.43
N CYS A 98 -6.84 -2.90 -2.32
CA CYS A 98 -6.47 -1.48 -2.44
C CYS A 98 -6.79 -0.94 -3.84
N TRP A 99 -6.51 -1.76 -4.86
CA TRP A 99 -6.82 -1.41 -6.25
C TRP A 99 -8.34 -1.31 -6.48
N GLU A 100 -9.12 -2.24 -5.93
CA GLU A 100 -10.59 -2.22 -6.01
C GLU A 100 -11.18 -0.98 -5.34
N ASP A 101 -10.68 -0.60 -4.17
CA ASP A 101 -11.12 0.62 -3.47
C ASP A 101 -10.91 1.86 -4.34
N HIS A 102 -9.74 2.00 -4.97
CA HIS A 102 -9.46 3.10 -5.89
C HIS A 102 -10.34 3.04 -7.15
N PHE A 103 -10.50 1.86 -7.74
CA PHE A 103 -11.33 1.67 -8.93
C PHE A 103 -12.78 2.07 -8.66
N LEU A 104 -13.35 1.67 -7.53
CA LEU A 104 -14.74 1.99 -7.16
C LEU A 104 -14.92 3.49 -6.93
N VAL A 105 -14.00 4.13 -6.20
CA VAL A 105 -14.06 5.59 -5.97
C VAL A 105 -14.06 6.37 -7.28
N VAL A 106 -13.14 6.06 -8.20
CA VAL A 106 -13.06 6.77 -9.49
C VAL A 106 -14.23 6.41 -10.40
N GLN A 107 -14.69 5.16 -10.39
CA GLN A 107 -15.89 4.75 -11.13
C GLN A 107 -17.13 5.52 -10.67
N ASP A 108 -17.35 5.65 -9.36
CA ASP A 108 -18.51 6.34 -8.83
C ASP A 108 -18.43 7.85 -9.07
N GLN A 109 -17.23 8.43 -9.02
CA GLN A 109 -17.00 9.82 -9.45
C GLN A 109 -17.33 10.03 -10.93
N LEU A 110 -16.96 9.09 -11.81
CA LEU A 110 -17.29 9.17 -13.22
C LEU A 110 -18.81 9.10 -13.46
N LYS A 111 -19.50 8.18 -12.78
CA LYS A 111 -20.98 8.09 -12.84
C LYS A 111 -21.63 9.38 -12.38
N PHE A 112 -21.14 9.97 -11.29
CA PHE A 112 -21.61 11.24 -10.78
C PHE A 112 -21.51 12.34 -11.84
N TRP A 113 -20.36 12.48 -12.52
CA TRP A 113 -20.21 13.46 -13.60
C TRP A 113 -21.18 13.22 -14.76
N MET A 114 -21.33 11.96 -15.19
CA MET A 114 -22.26 11.60 -16.26
C MET A 114 -23.71 11.97 -15.93
N GLU A 115 -24.18 11.60 -14.73
CA GLU A 115 -25.53 11.91 -14.27
C GLU A 115 -25.74 13.41 -14.10
N TRP A 116 -24.74 14.13 -13.56
CA TRP A 116 -24.85 15.57 -13.34
C TRP A 116 -24.92 16.34 -14.66
N ILE A 117 -24.06 16.04 -15.62
CA ILE A 117 -24.08 16.64 -16.96
C ILE A 117 -25.45 16.40 -17.61
N GLN A 118 -25.95 15.16 -17.58
CA GLN A 118 -27.26 14.82 -18.13
C GLN A 118 -28.40 15.62 -17.47
N ASN A 119 -28.37 15.76 -16.15
CA ASN A 119 -29.38 16.53 -15.41
C ASN A 119 -29.35 18.02 -15.75
N ILE A 120 -28.16 18.59 -15.97
CA ILE A 120 -28.02 19.99 -16.39
C ILE A 120 -28.55 20.16 -17.81
N GLU A 121 -28.16 19.29 -18.74
CA GLU A 121 -28.61 19.34 -20.14
C GLU A 121 -30.14 19.20 -20.26
N VAL A 122 -30.78 18.35 -19.44
CA VAL A 122 -32.24 18.19 -19.41
C VAL A 122 -32.93 19.35 -18.67
N GLY A 123 -32.38 19.81 -17.55
CA GLY A 123 -32.96 20.85 -16.71
C GLY A 123 -32.96 22.24 -17.35
N VAL A 124 -32.06 22.48 -18.30
CA VAL A 124 -31.90 23.75 -19.03
C VAL A 124 -32.75 23.81 -20.30
N TYR A 125 -33.40 22.72 -20.71
CA TYR A 125 -34.41 22.74 -21.77
C TYR A 125 -35.73 23.36 -21.27
N LYS A 126 -35.70 24.65 -20.89
CA LYS A 126 -36.89 25.49 -20.73
C LYS A 126 -36.98 26.42 -21.94
N PRO A 127 -37.99 26.25 -22.81
CA PRO A 127 -38.05 26.93 -24.11
C PRO A 127 -38.20 28.47 -24.06
N ASP A 128 -38.39 29.05 -22.87
CA ASP A 128 -38.82 30.45 -22.71
C ASP A 128 -37.77 31.38 -22.08
N GLN A 129 -36.53 30.93 -21.85
CA GLN A 129 -35.47 31.80 -21.33
C GLN A 129 -34.28 31.84 -22.29
N GLU A 130 -34.17 32.95 -23.03
CA GLU A 130 -32.91 33.42 -23.63
C GLU A 130 -31.93 33.77 -22.49
N HIS A 131 -31.45 32.74 -21.79
CA HIS A 131 -30.39 32.87 -20.80
C HIS A 131 -29.05 32.92 -21.55
N ASP A 132 -28.17 33.81 -21.10
CA ASP A 132 -26.84 34.06 -21.65
C ASP A 132 -26.08 32.74 -21.94
N ASN A 133 -26.10 32.36 -23.22
CA ASN A 133 -25.77 31.02 -23.67
C ASN A 133 -24.26 30.72 -23.51
N ALA A 134 -23.43 31.77 -23.40
CA ALA A 134 -21.97 31.63 -23.32
C ALA A 134 -21.47 31.13 -21.96
N GLU A 135 -21.98 31.68 -20.84
CA GLU A 135 -21.56 31.27 -19.49
C GLU A 135 -21.98 29.83 -19.19
N TYR A 136 -23.19 29.46 -19.61
CA TYR A 136 -23.71 28.10 -19.51
C TYR A 136 -22.88 27.09 -20.31
N ASN A 137 -22.57 27.40 -21.57
CA ASN A 137 -21.74 26.52 -22.40
C ASN A 137 -20.32 26.37 -21.82
N THR A 138 -19.75 27.45 -21.27
CA THR A 138 -18.45 27.40 -20.59
C THR A 138 -18.50 26.45 -19.39
N PHE A 139 -19.54 26.56 -18.55
CA PHE A 139 -19.72 25.67 -17.40
C PHE A 139 -19.90 24.20 -17.80
N LEU A 140 -20.67 23.92 -18.86
CA LEU A 140 -20.79 22.56 -19.39
C LEU A 140 -19.47 22.00 -19.92
N GLU A 141 -18.66 22.82 -20.60
CA GLU A 141 -17.33 22.42 -21.07
C GLU A 141 -16.39 22.08 -19.90
N GLU A 142 -16.42 22.86 -18.81
CA GLU A 142 -15.67 22.57 -17.58
C GLU A 142 -16.06 21.22 -16.99
N LEU A 143 -17.36 20.93 -16.89
CA LEU A 143 -17.85 19.64 -16.38
C LEU A 143 -17.46 18.46 -17.28
N LYS A 144 -17.53 18.64 -18.61
CA LYS A 144 -17.10 17.62 -19.58
C LYS A 144 -15.59 17.36 -19.47
N ASN A 145 -14.79 18.39 -19.24
CA ASN A 145 -13.37 18.24 -18.98
C ASN A 145 -13.09 17.43 -17.69
N GLU A 146 -13.82 17.70 -16.60
CA GLU A 146 -13.71 16.90 -15.37
C GLU A 146 -14.10 15.42 -15.58
N GLN A 147 -15.13 15.18 -16.40
CA GLN A 147 -15.52 13.83 -16.82
C GLN A 147 -14.38 13.13 -17.58
N ASP A 148 -13.76 13.81 -18.56
CA ASP A 148 -12.68 13.27 -19.38
C ASP A 148 -11.41 12.97 -18.56
N VAL A 149 -11.09 13.85 -17.60
CA VAL A 149 -9.98 13.62 -16.65
C VAL A 149 -10.26 12.38 -15.81
N THR A 150 -11.47 12.25 -15.25
CA THR A 150 -11.86 11.10 -14.43
C THR A 150 -11.87 9.79 -15.25
N ALA A 151 -12.35 9.84 -16.50
CA ALA A 151 -12.33 8.71 -17.42
C ALA A 151 -10.90 8.27 -17.74
N THR A 152 -10.01 9.23 -17.97
CA THR A 152 -8.58 8.96 -18.18
C THR A 152 -7.96 8.31 -16.96
N GLU A 153 -8.25 8.79 -15.75
CA GLU A 153 -7.78 8.17 -14.51
C GLU A 153 -8.27 6.71 -14.38
N LEU A 154 -9.55 6.44 -14.68
CA LEU A 154 -10.11 5.09 -14.64
C LEU A 154 -9.37 4.14 -15.58
N ILE A 155 -9.08 4.58 -16.82
CA ILE A 155 -8.30 3.81 -17.80
C ILE A 155 -6.91 3.49 -17.24
N GLN A 156 -6.25 4.47 -16.62
CA GLN A 156 -4.95 4.24 -15.99
C GLN A 156 -5.06 3.22 -14.85
N ILE A 157 -6.02 3.35 -13.93
CA ILE A 157 -6.20 2.38 -12.84
C ILE A 157 -6.32 0.95 -13.39
N VAL A 158 -7.11 0.75 -14.44
CA VAL A 158 -7.28 -0.57 -15.08
C VAL A 158 -5.96 -1.09 -15.68
N LYS A 159 -5.15 -0.23 -16.29
CA LYS A 159 -3.83 -0.59 -16.84
C LYS A 159 -2.89 -1.17 -15.78
N TYR A 160 -2.97 -0.70 -14.53
CA TYR A 160 -2.07 -1.07 -13.43
C TYR A 160 -2.68 -2.06 -12.42
N ARG A 161 -3.57 -2.92 -12.88
CA ARG A 161 -4.18 -3.99 -12.05
C ARG A 161 -3.10 -4.89 -11.41
N PRO A 162 -3.25 -5.27 -10.13
CA PRO A 162 -2.32 -6.19 -9.49
C PRO A 162 -2.40 -7.59 -10.10
N ASN A 163 -1.29 -8.34 -10.03
CA ASN A 163 -1.18 -9.72 -10.52
C ASN A 163 -1.54 -9.90 -12.01
N ALA A 164 -1.33 -8.87 -12.85
CA ALA A 164 -1.41 -8.97 -14.29
C ALA A 164 -0.50 -10.10 -14.85
N PRO A 165 -0.69 -10.57 -16.09
CA PRO A 165 0.20 -11.57 -16.70
C PRO A 165 1.68 -11.19 -16.61
N ALA A 166 2.58 -12.17 -16.45
CA ALA A 166 3.99 -12.00 -16.06
C ALA A 166 4.78 -10.91 -16.83
N HIS A 167 4.52 -10.73 -18.13
CA HIS A 167 5.21 -9.74 -18.97
C HIS A 167 4.80 -8.27 -18.67
N LYS A 168 3.62 -8.08 -18.06
CA LYS A 168 3.06 -6.78 -17.64
C LYS A 168 3.18 -6.52 -16.13
N GLN A 169 3.81 -7.44 -15.38
CA GLN A 169 3.93 -7.28 -13.93
C GLN A 169 4.94 -6.20 -13.58
N PHE A 170 4.49 -5.20 -12.82
CA PHE A 170 5.37 -4.37 -12.01
C PHE A 170 5.76 -5.18 -10.78
N ASN A 171 7.03 -5.59 -10.69
CA ASN A 171 7.50 -6.31 -9.52
C ASN A 171 7.84 -5.31 -8.42
N MET A 172 6.86 -4.99 -7.58
CA MET A 172 7.00 -4.04 -6.49
C MET A 172 6.77 -4.70 -5.13
N SER A 173 7.63 -4.38 -4.16
CA SER A 173 7.47 -4.79 -2.76
C SER A 173 7.62 -3.60 -1.82
N CYS A 174 6.80 -3.58 -0.77
CA CYS A 174 6.80 -2.53 0.24
C CYS A 174 7.16 -3.10 1.61
N GLU A 175 8.12 -2.48 2.29
CA GLU A 175 8.57 -2.86 3.62
C GLU A 175 8.50 -1.66 4.57
N VAL A 176 7.88 -1.86 5.73
CA VAL A 176 7.81 -0.81 6.76
C VAL A 176 9.17 -0.70 7.44
N VAL A 177 9.81 0.47 7.31
CA VAL A 177 11.11 0.77 7.94
C VAL A 177 10.90 1.37 9.31
N ARG A 178 9.97 2.33 9.42
CA ARG A 178 9.69 3.03 10.68
C ARG A 178 8.20 3.32 10.78
N ALA A 179 7.58 2.88 11.86
CA ALA A 179 6.20 3.23 12.19
C ALA A 179 6.04 3.23 13.72
N PRO A 180 5.39 4.25 14.31
CA PRO A 180 5.08 4.24 15.73
C PRO A 180 4.08 3.13 16.02
N ASN A 181 4.21 2.48 17.18
CA ASN A 181 3.28 1.43 17.64
C ASN A 181 3.02 0.32 16.61
N PHE A 182 4.01 -0.02 15.79
CA PHE A 182 3.83 -1.04 14.76
C PHE A 182 3.78 -2.45 15.36
N CYS A 183 2.72 -3.18 15.04
CA CYS A 183 2.60 -4.60 15.33
C CYS A 183 2.94 -5.44 14.09
N HIS A 184 4.07 -6.17 14.13
CA HIS A 184 4.45 -7.08 13.04
C HIS A 184 3.50 -8.28 12.86
N LEU A 185 2.70 -8.63 13.88
CA LEU A 185 1.75 -9.74 13.81
C LEU A 185 0.45 -9.34 13.11
N CYS A 186 -0.14 -8.22 13.53
CA CYS A 186 -1.40 -7.69 13.01
C CYS A 186 -1.19 -6.84 11.74
N ARG A 187 0.03 -6.31 11.53
CA ARG A 187 0.35 -5.31 10.51
C ARG A 187 -0.48 -4.04 10.64
N THR A 188 -0.54 -3.51 11.87
CA THR A 188 -1.26 -2.28 12.20
C THR A 188 -0.38 -1.37 13.07
N VAL A 189 -0.75 -0.09 13.13
CA VAL A 189 -0.17 0.92 14.04
C VAL A 189 -1.06 1.20 15.25
N ALA A 190 -2.19 0.49 15.38
CA ALA A 190 -3.14 0.64 16.48
C ALA A 190 -2.55 0.28 17.85
N HIS A 191 -1.65 -0.69 17.89
CA HIS A 191 -1.03 -1.17 19.12
C HIS A 191 0.38 -1.71 18.85
N PRO A 192 1.34 -1.55 19.78
CA PRO A 192 2.64 -2.18 19.65
C PRO A 192 2.53 -3.71 19.77
N LEU A 193 3.55 -4.42 19.28
CA LEU A 193 3.66 -5.88 19.44
C LEU A 193 3.59 -6.33 20.91
N ALA A 194 4.04 -5.50 21.85
CA ALA A 194 3.99 -5.79 23.28
C ALA A 194 2.57 -5.97 23.82
N LEU A 195 1.59 -5.25 23.25
CA LEU A 195 0.18 -5.24 23.68
C LEU A 195 -0.72 -6.08 22.74
N CYS A 196 -0.13 -6.85 21.83
CA CYS A 196 -0.90 -7.63 20.87
C CYS A 196 -1.56 -8.85 21.53
N GLU A 197 -2.89 -8.94 21.47
CA GLU A 197 -3.64 -10.09 22.01
C GLU A 197 -3.41 -11.38 21.21
N ALA A 198 -3.10 -11.27 19.92
CA ALA A 198 -2.73 -12.41 19.08
C ALA A 198 -1.31 -12.95 19.39
N LYS A 199 -0.59 -12.34 20.34
CA LYS A 199 0.74 -12.75 20.75
C LYS A 199 0.67 -13.97 21.66
N GLY A 200 1.40 -15.02 21.30
CA GLY A 200 1.49 -16.23 22.12
C GLY A 200 1.06 -17.46 21.34
N CYS A 201 1.98 -18.40 21.23
CA CYS A 201 1.74 -19.68 20.63
C CYS A 201 1.40 -20.68 21.74
N THR A 202 0.14 -21.13 21.78
CA THR A 202 -0.29 -22.19 22.70
C THR A 202 0.38 -23.53 22.45
N VAL A 203 0.98 -23.73 21.27
CA VAL A 203 1.64 -24.99 20.89
C VAL A 203 3.11 -25.04 21.30
N CYS A 204 3.86 -23.96 21.10
CA CYS A 204 5.31 -23.95 21.40
C CYS A 204 5.72 -23.00 22.53
N GLY A 205 4.76 -22.30 23.15
CA GLY A 205 5.00 -21.32 24.20
C GLY A 205 5.68 -20.02 23.72
N SER A 206 6.02 -19.90 22.43
CA SER A 206 6.68 -18.70 21.90
C SER A 206 5.76 -17.49 21.96
N ARG A 207 6.33 -16.36 22.39
CA ARG A 207 5.64 -15.05 22.39
C ARG A 207 5.72 -14.34 21.05
N ASN A 208 6.29 -14.91 19.99
CA ASN A 208 6.58 -14.17 18.76
C ASN A 208 5.63 -14.49 17.60
N HIS A 209 4.69 -15.40 17.78
CA HIS A 209 3.68 -15.73 16.78
C HIS A 209 2.42 -16.34 17.43
N PRO A 210 1.26 -16.22 16.77
CA PRO A 210 0.06 -16.95 17.16
C PRO A 210 0.15 -18.43 16.75
N HIS A 211 -0.61 -19.29 17.41
CA HIS A 211 -0.61 -20.74 17.19
C HIS A 211 -0.81 -21.17 15.72
N TYR A 212 -1.55 -20.40 14.92
CA TYR A 212 -1.81 -20.72 13.50
C TYR A 212 -0.61 -20.44 12.58
N LYS A 213 0.38 -19.65 13.00
CA LYS A 213 1.66 -19.41 12.29
C LYS A 213 2.84 -20.20 12.88
N CYS A 214 2.59 -21.14 13.78
CA CYS A 214 3.64 -21.89 14.47
C CYS A 214 4.31 -22.90 13.54
N ALA A 215 5.60 -22.71 13.25
CA ALA A 215 6.39 -23.65 12.44
C ALA A 215 6.60 -25.02 13.11
N LYS A 216 6.53 -25.09 14.45
CA LYS A 216 6.68 -26.34 15.20
C LYS A 216 5.37 -27.13 15.35
N LYS A 217 4.24 -26.56 14.92
CA LYS A 217 2.92 -27.19 15.02
C LYS A 217 2.86 -28.42 14.12
N CYS A 218 2.31 -29.51 14.64
CA CYS A 218 2.10 -30.72 13.85
C CYS A 218 1.08 -30.51 12.72
N THR A 219 1.32 -31.12 11.57
CA THR A 219 0.46 -31.04 10.39
C THR A 219 -0.65 -32.09 10.36
N CYS A 220 -0.69 -33.02 11.32
CA CYS A 220 -1.68 -34.10 11.38
C CYS A 220 -3.12 -33.64 11.66
N LYS A 221 -3.34 -32.35 11.97
CA LYS A 221 -4.64 -31.72 12.26
C LYS A 221 -5.43 -32.32 13.44
N THR A 222 -4.87 -33.27 14.20
CA THR A 222 -5.54 -33.83 15.37
C THR A 222 -5.57 -32.83 16.53
N ARG A 223 -6.64 -32.87 17.33
CA ARG A 223 -6.82 -32.04 18.52
C ARG A 223 -6.49 -32.85 19.78
N PRO A 224 -5.91 -32.23 20.83
CA PRO A 224 -5.47 -30.83 20.90
C PRO A 224 -4.29 -30.52 19.98
N LEU A 225 -4.11 -29.24 19.61
CA LEU A 225 -2.96 -28.81 18.82
C LEU A 225 -1.67 -29.08 19.61
N HIS A 226 -0.69 -29.73 18.97
CA HIS A 226 0.53 -30.20 19.60
C HIS A 226 1.75 -29.97 18.69
N LEU A 227 2.94 -30.14 19.26
CA LEU A 227 4.21 -30.06 18.53
C LEU A 227 4.38 -31.24 17.59
N ALA A 228 5.09 -31.06 16.47
CA ALA A 228 5.36 -32.15 15.52
C ALA A 228 6.09 -33.35 16.17
N SER A 229 6.86 -33.11 17.23
CA SER A 229 7.54 -34.14 18.03
C SER A 229 6.61 -34.96 18.91
N GLU A 230 5.46 -34.40 19.32
CA GLU A 230 4.48 -35.00 20.23
C GLU A 230 3.27 -35.54 19.47
N CYS A 231 3.44 -35.85 18.19
CA CYS A 231 2.35 -36.27 17.34
C CYS A 231 1.81 -37.64 17.79
N PRO A 232 0.53 -37.74 18.21
CA PRO A 232 -0.04 -39.00 18.69
C PRO A 232 -0.10 -40.07 17.60
N LEU A 233 -0.06 -39.67 16.32
CA LEU A 233 0.01 -40.58 15.17
C LEU A 233 1.44 -41.08 14.87
N LYS A 234 2.49 -40.39 15.37
CA LYS A 234 3.89 -40.81 15.21
C LYS A 234 4.38 -41.59 16.41
N SER A 235 3.92 -41.24 17.61
CA SER A 235 4.11 -42.05 18.79
C SER A 235 3.19 -43.27 18.69
N GLY A 236 3.68 -44.35 18.08
CA GLY A 236 3.03 -45.65 18.14
C GLY A 236 2.58 -45.90 19.59
N TRP A 237 1.28 -46.05 19.74
CA TRP A 237 0.56 -46.15 21.00
C TRP A 237 1.07 -47.36 21.80
N THR A 238 2.06 -47.18 22.66
CA THR A 238 2.29 -48.00 23.85
C THR A 238 1.68 -47.24 25.01
N ALA A 239 0.36 -47.32 25.13
CA ALA A 239 -0.38 -46.64 26.19
C ALA A 239 -0.13 -47.34 27.54
N SER A 240 0.77 -46.81 28.38
CA SER A 240 0.60 -46.93 29.82
C SER A 240 -0.24 -45.75 30.29
N LYS A 241 -1.52 -46.00 30.59
CA LYS A 241 -2.40 -45.05 31.27
C LYS A 241 -1.80 -44.68 32.62
N GLN A 242 -1.30 -43.45 32.74
CA GLN A 242 -1.34 -42.72 34.01
C GLN A 242 -2.20 -41.48 33.80
N GLU A 243 -3.48 -41.61 34.14
CA GLU A 243 -4.36 -40.46 34.39
C GLU A 243 -3.82 -39.71 35.60
N VAL A 244 -3.04 -38.65 35.36
CA VAL A 244 -2.84 -37.61 36.36
C VAL A 244 -3.90 -36.53 36.13
N SER A 245 -4.96 -36.62 36.92
CA SER A 245 -6.06 -35.65 36.99
C SER A 245 -5.54 -34.23 37.22
N LEU A 246 -5.72 -33.35 36.23
CA LEU A 246 -5.36 -31.93 36.21
C LEU A 246 -6.18 -31.03 37.17
N ARG A 247 -6.82 -31.57 38.22
CA ARG A 247 -7.61 -30.78 39.18
C ARG A 247 -6.89 -30.37 40.47
N ARG A 248 -5.59 -30.68 40.65
CA ARG A 248 -4.86 -30.34 41.89
C ARG A 248 -3.89 -29.15 41.85
N LEU A 249 -3.71 -28.47 40.71
CA LEU A 249 -2.73 -27.37 40.61
C LEU A 249 -3.29 -25.94 40.73
N GLN A 250 -4.56 -25.75 41.12
CA GLN A 250 -5.15 -24.41 41.32
C GLN A 250 -5.40 -24.01 42.79
N LYS A 251 -4.89 -24.76 43.77
CA LYS A 251 -4.89 -24.35 45.18
C LYS A 251 -3.51 -24.48 45.78
N GLY A 252 -2.71 -23.42 45.67
CA GLY A 252 -1.45 -23.34 46.40
C GLY A 252 -0.46 -22.38 45.76
N GLN A 253 -0.80 -21.11 45.68
CA GLN A 253 0.17 -20.00 45.78
C GLN A 253 -0.59 -18.67 45.77
N ARG A 254 -1.11 -18.31 46.94
CA ARG A 254 -1.42 -16.94 47.34
C ARG A 254 -0.40 -16.56 48.43
N GLN A 255 0.17 -15.36 48.28
CA GLN A 255 1.08 -14.62 49.18
C GLN A 255 2.50 -15.22 49.29
N GLU A 256 3.59 -14.44 49.21
CA GLU A 256 3.85 -13.18 49.90
C GLU A 256 4.66 -12.14 49.10
N VAL A 257 4.54 -10.91 49.60
CA VAL A 257 5.20 -9.65 49.25
C VAL A 257 6.57 -9.58 49.92
N VAL A 258 7.65 -9.20 49.21
CA VAL A 258 8.76 -8.41 49.79
C VAL A 258 9.39 -7.51 48.72
N ALA A 259 9.65 -6.27 49.10
CA ALA A 259 10.23 -5.18 48.33
C ALA A 259 11.76 -5.28 48.15
N ALA A 260 12.26 -4.65 47.06
CA ALA A 260 13.49 -3.85 46.83
C ALA A 260 14.83 -4.24 47.54
N PRO A 261 16.02 -4.12 46.89
CA PRO A 261 16.49 -2.81 46.36
C PRO A 261 17.38 -2.82 45.09
N ARG A 262 17.60 -1.58 44.62
CA ARG A 262 18.55 -1.13 43.58
C ARG A 262 20.01 -1.50 43.86
N LEU A 263 20.78 -1.81 42.80
CA LEU A 263 22.20 -1.49 42.61
C LEU A 263 22.45 -1.50 41.09
N GLU A 264 22.69 -0.34 40.48
CA GLU A 264 24.01 0.26 40.18
C GLU A 264 24.67 -0.29 38.91
N SER A 265 25.11 0.67 38.11
CA SER A 265 25.77 0.55 36.80
C SER A 265 27.17 -0.03 36.91
N PRO A 266 27.74 -0.48 35.78
CA PRO A 266 29.08 0.01 35.44
C PRO A 266 29.15 0.70 34.07
N LYS A 267 29.92 1.79 34.07
CA LYS A 267 30.42 2.53 32.91
C LYS A 267 31.51 1.75 32.14
N THR A 268 31.85 2.33 30.98
CA THR A 268 33.07 2.17 30.16
C THR A 268 33.07 0.95 29.23
N PHE A 269 33.58 1.00 27.99
CA PHE A 269 34.83 1.62 27.55
C PHE A 269 34.92 1.67 25.99
N PHE A 270 35.48 2.77 25.45
CA PHE A 270 36.17 3.04 24.16
C PHE A 270 35.67 2.57 22.78
N GLY A 271 35.79 3.48 21.81
CA GLY A 271 35.76 3.21 20.37
C GLY A 271 35.70 4.50 19.53
N GLU A 272 36.77 5.28 19.57
CA GLU A 272 37.02 6.49 18.76
C GLU A 272 37.76 6.12 17.45
N GLN A 273 37.70 7.02 16.46
CA GLN A 273 38.54 7.15 15.25
C GLN A 273 38.33 6.17 14.07
N GLN A 274 38.48 6.54 12.79
CA GLN A 274 38.66 7.81 12.06
C GLN A 274 38.52 7.52 10.55
N ASP A 275 38.13 8.57 9.80
CA ASP A 275 38.62 9.09 8.52
C ASP A 275 39.04 8.18 7.34
N GLY A 276 38.69 8.67 6.13
CA GLY A 276 39.31 8.34 4.85
C GLY A 276 38.30 8.48 3.70
N GLU A 277 38.18 9.65 3.04
CA GLU A 277 38.86 10.00 1.76
C GLU A 277 38.73 8.91 0.68
N SER A 278 38.59 9.16 -0.62
CA SER A 278 38.44 10.29 -1.54
C SER A 278 38.29 9.61 -2.92
N GLY A 279 37.77 10.26 -3.97
CA GLY A 279 37.81 9.62 -5.29
C GLY A 279 36.97 10.26 -6.38
N ASP A 280 37.63 11.11 -7.16
CA ASP A 280 37.15 11.91 -8.29
C ASP A 280 36.64 11.10 -9.52
N LYS A 281 35.65 11.71 -10.18
CA LYS A 281 35.39 11.84 -11.64
C LYS A 281 35.63 10.67 -12.62
N LYS A 282 34.62 10.44 -13.48
CA LYS A 282 34.78 10.57 -14.94
C LYS A 282 33.44 10.77 -15.67
N MET A 283 33.43 11.77 -16.55
CA MET A 283 32.45 12.00 -17.61
C MET A 283 32.73 11.07 -18.80
N GLY A 284 31.67 10.69 -19.52
CA GLY A 284 31.69 10.05 -20.84
C GLY A 284 30.27 9.62 -21.17
N SER A 285 29.52 10.42 -21.93
CA SER A 285 29.38 10.43 -23.40
C SER A 285 28.16 9.63 -23.85
N GLU A 286 27.30 10.34 -24.58
CA GLU A 286 26.05 9.93 -25.22
C GLU A 286 26.19 8.71 -26.13
N THR A 287 25.11 7.91 -26.25
CA THR A 287 24.48 7.59 -27.55
C THR A 287 23.01 7.18 -27.31
N LEU A 288 22.09 7.92 -27.94
CA LEU A 288 20.67 7.59 -28.11
C LEU A 288 20.51 6.75 -29.38
N ILE A 289 19.84 5.60 -29.27
CA ILE A 289 19.20 4.93 -30.41
C ILE A 289 17.76 4.63 -29.96
N LEU A 290 16.81 5.29 -30.63
CA LEU A 290 15.37 5.08 -30.48
C LEU A 290 14.95 4.12 -31.60
N ASP A 291 14.60 2.89 -31.23
CA ASP A 291 13.77 2.05 -32.08
C ASP A 291 12.33 2.14 -31.55
N ALA A 292 11.48 2.74 -32.37
CA ALA A 292 10.05 2.79 -32.20
C ALA A 292 9.46 1.50 -32.81
N ASP A 293 8.72 0.75 -32.02
CA ASP A 293 7.62 -0.11 -32.46
C ASP A 293 6.96 -0.68 -31.21
N ASP A 294 5.65 -0.48 -31.06
CA ASP A 294 4.72 -1.58 -30.78
C ASP A 294 3.29 -1.04 -30.62
N GLY A 295 2.42 -1.61 -31.45
CA GLY A 295 1.03 -1.24 -31.64
C GLY A 295 0.21 -1.28 -30.35
N ILE A 296 -0.38 -0.13 -30.05
CA ILE A 296 -1.56 -0.05 -29.20
C ILE A 296 -2.72 -0.53 -30.08
N GLY A 297 -3.14 -1.77 -29.88
CA GLY A 297 -4.44 -2.23 -30.34
C GLY A 297 -5.51 -1.41 -29.63
N ASP A 298 -6.43 -0.84 -30.39
CA ASP A 298 -7.58 -0.10 -29.89
C ASP A 298 -8.35 -0.96 -28.89
N VAL A 299 -8.33 -0.55 -27.63
CA VAL A 299 -9.24 -1.06 -26.61
C VAL A 299 -10.51 -0.23 -26.74
N GLU A 300 -11.44 -0.69 -27.57
CA GLU A 300 -12.82 -0.20 -27.55
C GLU A 300 -13.44 -0.58 -26.20
N LEU A 301 -13.43 0.36 -25.26
CA LEU A 301 -14.29 0.31 -24.08
C LEU A 301 -15.72 0.56 -24.56
N ASN A 302 -16.45 -0.51 -24.83
CA ASN A 302 -17.85 -0.42 -25.21
C ASN A 302 -18.68 -0.04 -23.97
N LEU A 303 -18.85 1.27 -23.76
CA LEU A 303 -19.63 1.88 -22.68
C LEU A 303 -21.15 1.60 -22.80
N ARG A 304 -21.61 0.90 -23.83
CA ARG A 304 -23.04 0.63 -24.09
C ARG A 304 -23.63 -0.56 -23.34
N ASP A 305 -22.82 -1.43 -22.73
CA ASP A 305 -23.34 -2.63 -22.05
C ASP A 305 -23.79 -2.39 -20.59
N PHE A 306 -23.79 -1.14 -20.10
CA PHE A 306 -24.36 -0.78 -18.80
C PHE A 306 -25.88 -0.58 -18.89
N HIS A 307 -26.62 -1.64 -19.23
CA HIS A 307 -28.07 -1.67 -19.04
C HIS A 307 -28.39 -1.99 -17.57
N LEU A 308 -28.69 -0.95 -16.80
CA LEU A 308 -29.50 -1.05 -15.59
C LEU A 308 -30.88 -1.57 -15.98
N THR A 309 -31.14 -2.85 -15.73
CA THR A 309 -32.52 -3.34 -15.65
C THR A 309 -33.13 -2.79 -14.37
N ARG A 310 -33.96 -1.75 -14.53
CA ARG A 310 -34.91 -1.31 -13.49
C ARG A 310 -35.82 -2.49 -13.13
N LYS A 311 -35.84 -2.86 -11.85
CA LYS A 311 -37.02 -3.44 -11.20
C LYS A 311 -37.64 -2.37 -10.33
#